data_AF-J7K172-F1
#
_entry.id   AF-J7K172-F1
#
_cell.length_a   1.000
_cell.length_b   1.000
_cell.length_c   1.000
_cell.angle_alpha   90.00
_cell.angle_beta   90.00
_cell.angle_gamma   90.00
#
_symmetry.space_group_name_H-M   'P 1'
#
loop_
_entity.id
_entity.type
_entity.pdbx_description
1 polymer ?
#
loop_
_entity_poly.entity_id
_entity_poly.type
_entity_poly.pdbx_seq_one_letter_code
_entity_poly.pdbx_strand_id
1 'polypeptide(L)'
;RQVAAVAAVLGMRCRLVQEEWTHWVDPVYDKVGNILLSRLMGAETLLEGEGYSTEVKETWSRALEQVHREGGKPYAIPAGASDHRLGGLGYANFTDELARQEQEMGVFFDTVITATCTGSTQGGMVAGFKAQDRPRRLIGIDTACNEAMTRRAVAKSARQTAELIGIGKPIDDADVIVDPRFAGPDYGLPDDRTIDAIRTAARLEAMLT
;
A
#
# COMPACT_ATOMS: atom_id res chain seq x y z
N ARG A 1 -4.25 -9.28 6.02
CA ARG A 1 -5.21 -10.07 5.22
C ARG A 1 -4.63 -10.67 3.94
N GLN A 2 -4.22 -9.90 2.92
CA GLN A 2 -3.92 -10.48 1.58
C GLN A 2 -2.81 -11.53 1.62
N VAL A 3 -1.77 -11.28 2.43
CA VAL A 3 -0.68 -12.24 2.69
C VAL A 3 -1.19 -13.58 3.22
N ALA A 4 -2.19 -13.58 4.10
CA ALA A 4 -2.79 -14.82 4.62
C ALA A 4 -3.51 -15.62 3.52
N ALA A 5 -4.23 -14.94 2.63
CA ALA A 5 -4.89 -15.59 1.50
C ALA A 5 -3.88 -16.26 0.57
N VAL A 6 -2.83 -15.52 0.19
CA VAL A 6 -1.76 -16.04 -0.68
C VAL A 6 -1.01 -17.19 -0.02
N ALA A 7 -0.69 -17.08 1.27
CA ALA A 7 -0.04 -18.15 2.02
C ALA A 7 -0.89 -19.43 2.05
N ALA A 8 -2.20 -19.30 2.31
CA ALA A 8 -3.12 -20.45 2.31
C ALA A 8 -3.18 -21.14 0.92
N VAL A 9 -3.29 -20.37 -0.16
CA VAL A 9 -3.28 -20.90 -1.54
C VAL A 9 -1.97 -21.60 -1.88
N LEU A 10 -0.83 -21.07 -1.43
CA LEU A 10 0.49 -21.63 -1.66
C LEU A 10 0.85 -22.78 -0.70
N GLY A 11 -0.02 -23.13 0.25
CA GLY A 11 0.27 -24.13 1.29
C GLY A 11 1.36 -23.70 2.27
N MET A 12 1.59 -22.40 2.44
CA MET A 12 2.56 -21.84 3.37
C MET A 12 1.91 -21.50 4.72
N ARG A 13 2.65 -21.65 5.82
CA ARG A 13 2.27 -21.05 7.11
C ARG A 13 2.34 -19.52 7.02
N CYS A 14 1.46 -18.83 7.74
CA CYS A 14 1.39 -17.37 7.76
C CYS A 14 1.39 -16.87 9.20
N ARG A 15 2.32 -15.97 9.52
CA ARG A 15 2.36 -15.21 10.79
C ARG A 15 2.23 -13.73 10.46
N LEU A 16 1.29 -13.05 11.11
CA LEU A 16 0.98 -11.65 10.89
C LEU A 16 1.17 -10.87 12.20
N VAL A 17 2.11 -9.94 12.21
CA VAL A 17 2.22 -8.93 13.27
C VAL A 17 1.18 -7.85 12.98
N GLN A 18 0.29 -7.61 13.94
CA GLN A 18 -0.74 -6.58 13.89
C GLN A 18 -0.56 -5.69 15.11
N GLU A 19 -0.35 -4.40 14.86
CA GLU A 19 -0.07 -3.41 15.87
C GLU A 19 -1.22 -2.40 15.91
N GLU A 20 -1.38 -1.72 17.05
CA GLU A 20 -2.33 -0.63 17.18
C GLU A 20 -1.76 0.64 16.52
N TRP A 21 -2.00 0.79 15.22
CA TRP A 21 -1.62 1.97 14.44
C TRP A 21 -2.64 3.11 14.48
N THR A 22 -3.84 2.85 15.00
CA THR A 22 -4.92 3.82 15.08
C THR A 22 -5.54 3.75 16.45
N HIS A 23 -5.62 4.90 17.12
CA HIS A 23 -6.31 5.02 18.40
C HIS A 23 -7.82 5.09 18.17
N TRP A 24 -8.45 3.93 17.98
CA TRP A 24 -9.89 3.80 17.80
C TRP A 24 -10.46 2.79 18.79
N VAL A 25 -11.26 3.29 19.73
CA VAL A 25 -11.85 2.45 20.78
C VAL A 25 -13.18 1.88 20.26
N ASP A 26 -13.11 0.69 19.68
CA ASP A 26 -14.30 -0.09 19.30
C ASP A 26 -14.18 -1.54 19.82
N PRO A 27 -15.21 -2.08 20.52
CA PRO A 27 -15.14 -3.39 21.17
C PRO A 27 -14.91 -4.59 20.23
N VAL A 28 -15.11 -4.39 18.91
CA VAL A 28 -14.98 -5.43 17.90
C VAL A 28 -13.87 -5.14 16.87
N TYR A 29 -13.11 -4.04 17.03
CA TYR A 29 -12.08 -3.61 16.07
C TYR A 29 -11.06 -4.72 15.74
N ASP A 30 -10.67 -5.50 16.75
CA ASP A 30 -9.73 -6.63 16.65
C ASP A 30 -10.42 -7.99 16.39
N LYS A 31 -11.72 -8.00 16.11
CA LYS A 31 -12.55 -9.22 15.97
C LYS A 31 -13.30 -9.31 14.65
N VAL A 32 -13.49 -8.22 13.92
CA VAL A 32 -14.23 -8.20 12.65
C VAL A 32 -13.35 -7.74 11.46
N GLY A 33 -13.90 -7.79 10.25
CA GLY A 33 -13.20 -7.29 9.06
C GLY A 33 -11.92 -8.05 8.74
N ASN A 34 -10.85 -7.32 8.41
CA ASN A 34 -9.62 -7.89 7.85
C ASN A 34 -8.90 -8.87 8.80
N ILE A 35 -8.92 -8.64 10.11
CA ILE A 35 -8.28 -9.53 11.08
C ILE A 35 -9.04 -10.85 11.20
N LEU A 36 -10.37 -10.82 11.22
CA LEU A 36 -11.22 -12.02 11.20
C LEU A 36 -10.94 -12.88 9.97
N LEU A 37 -10.92 -12.27 8.78
CA LEU A 37 -10.62 -12.97 7.53
C LEU A 37 -9.24 -13.62 7.57
N SER A 38 -8.25 -12.95 8.16
CA SER A 38 -6.89 -13.48 8.28
C SER A 38 -6.85 -14.75 9.16
N ARG A 39 -7.57 -14.74 10.29
CA ARG A 39 -7.70 -15.90 11.19
C ARG A 39 -8.45 -17.05 10.52
N LEU A 40 -9.53 -16.77 9.79
CA LEU A 40 -10.30 -17.79 9.05
C LEU A 40 -9.46 -18.48 7.97
N MET A 41 -8.49 -17.77 7.38
CA MET A 41 -7.54 -18.34 6.41
C MET A 41 -6.36 -19.06 7.07
N GLY A 42 -6.36 -19.24 8.40
CA GLY A 42 -5.36 -20.01 9.13
C GLY A 42 -4.07 -19.25 9.45
N ALA A 43 -4.05 -17.92 9.33
CA ALA A 43 -2.90 -17.14 9.75
C ALA A 43 -2.85 -16.99 11.28
N GLU A 44 -1.64 -17.11 11.84
CA GLU A 44 -1.36 -16.77 13.23
C GLU A 44 -1.22 -15.25 13.36
N THR A 45 -2.16 -14.62 14.08
CA THR A 45 -2.16 -13.16 14.30
C THR A 45 -1.55 -12.84 15.66
N LEU A 46 -0.45 -12.09 15.67
CA LEU A 46 0.16 -11.53 16.87
C LEU A 46 -0.34 -10.09 17.02
N LEU A 47 -1.14 -9.84 18.06
CA LEU A 47 -1.59 -8.50 18.42
C LEU A 47 -0.61 -7.92 19.45
N GLU A 48 0.39 -7.18 18.98
CA GLU A 48 1.44 -6.64 19.84
C GLU A 48 1.99 -5.33 19.26
N GLY A 49 2.22 -4.35 20.14
CA GLY A 49 2.80 -3.07 19.77
C GLY A 49 1.76 -2.02 19.41
N GLU A 50 2.21 -0.76 19.46
CA GLU A 50 1.39 0.43 19.26
C GLU A 50 2.18 1.49 18.48
N GLY A 51 1.47 2.55 18.08
CA GLY A 51 2.00 3.71 17.38
C GLY A 51 2.14 3.46 15.88
N TYR A 52 1.63 4.38 15.07
CA TYR A 52 1.77 4.26 13.62
C TYR A 52 3.23 4.40 13.17
N SER A 53 3.74 3.43 12.41
CA SER A 53 5.00 3.56 11.67
C SER A 53 5.06 2.55 10.54
N THR A 54 5.64 2.97 9.41
CA THR A 54 5.91 2.11 8.27
C THR A 54 7.31 1.49 8.31
N GLU A 55 8.11 1.83 9.32
CA GLU A 55 9.47 1.32 9.51
C GLU A 55 9.48 -0.06 10.18
N VAL A 56 10.62 -0.75 10.10
CA VAL A 56 10.80 -2.04 10.77
C VAL A 56 10.86 -1.84 12.29
N LYS A 57 9.96 -2.52 13.01
CA LYS A 57 9.89 -2.52 14.48
C LYS A 57 10.44 -3.80 15.09
N GLU A 58 10.66 -3.78 16.41
CA GLU A 58 11.14 -4.94 17.16
C GLU A 58 10.17 -6.13 17.10
N THR A 59 8.85 -5.86 17.17
CA THR A 59 7.76 -6.84 16.99
C THR A 59 7.94 -7.67 15.72
N TRP A 60 8.29 -7.02 14.61
CA TRP A 60 8.60 -7.66 13.33
C TRP A 60 9.82 -8.56 13.41
N SER A 61 10.93 -8.06 13.94
CA SER A 61 12.18 -8.82 14.09
C SER A 61 11.99 -10.06 14.96
N ARG A 62 11.28 -9.93 16.10
CA ARG A 62 10.97 -11.05 16.99
C ARG A 62 10.11 -12.12 16.32
N ALA A 63 9.11 -11.72 15.53
CA ALA A 63 8.27 -12.65 14.80
C ALA A 63 9.09 -13.47 13.78
N LEU A 64 10.03 -12.84 13.07
CA LEU A 64 10.95 -13.53 12.16
C LEU A 64 11.87 -14.50 12.91
N GLU A 65 12.46 -14.07 14.02
CA GLU A 65 13.31 -14.94 14.85
C GLU A 65 12.54 -16.16 15.39
N GLN A 66 11.30 -15.97 15.82
CA GLN A 66 10.47 -17.06 16.31
C GLN A 66 10.23 -18.11 15.22
N VAL A 67 9.98 -17.70 13.97
CA VAL A 67 9.86 -18.65 12.84
C VAL A 67 11.13 -19.47 12.68
N HIS A 68 12.31 -18.86 12.79
CA HIS A 68 13.59 -19.58 12.73
C HIS A 68 13.76 -20.57 13.89
N ARG A 69 13.42 -20.16 15.13
CA ARG A 69 13.51 -21.03 16.32
C ARG A 69 12.58 -22.24 16.24
N GLU A 70 11.44 -22.09 15.57
CA GLU A 70 10.48 -23.16 15.28
C GLU A 70 10.90 -24.04 14.07
N GLY A 71 12.12 -23.86 13.55
CA GLY A 71 12.66 -24.63 12.42
C GLY A 71 12.10 -24.21 11.05
N GLY A 72 11.41 -23.07 10.97
CA GLY A 72 10.91 -22.49 9.72
C GLY A 72 11.93 -21.59 9.01
N LYS A 73 11.60 -21.22 7.76
CA LYS A 73 12.33 -20.23 6.97
C LYS A 73 11.37 -19.10 6.57
N PRO A 74 11.40 -17.94 7.25
CA PRO A 74 10.45 -16.88 6.98
C PRO A 74 10.76 -16.17 5.65
N TYR A 75 9.70 -15.72 4.97
CA TYR A 75 9.79 -14.75 3.88
C TYR A 75 9.25 -13.41 4.38
N ALA A 76 10.13 -12.43 4.51
CA ALA A 76 9.83 -11.15 5.14
C ALA A 76 9.09 -10.22 4.16
N ILE A 77 7.84 -9.85 4.49
CA ILE A 77 7.03 -8.90 3.73
C ILE A 77 6.76 -7.66 4.61
N PRO A 78 7.39 -6.51 4.32
CA PRO A 78 7.21 -5.30 5.13
C PRO A 78 5.80 -4.70 4.99
N ALA A 79 5.52 -3.66 5.78
CA ALA A 79 4.28 -2.90 5.71
C ALA A 79 3.93 -2.50 4.25
N GLY A 80 2.73 -2.88 3.81
CA GLY A 80 2.25 -2.62 2.44
C GLY A 80 3.07 -3.28 1.32
N ALA A 81 4.03 -4.17 1.65
CA ALA A 81 5.09 -4.64 0.77
C ALA A 81 5.95 -3.53 0.16
N SER A 82 5.87 -2.30 0.67
CA SER A 82 6.40 -1.15 -0.06
C SER A 82 7.91 -0.97 0.05
N ASP A 83 8.48 -1.22 1.23
CA ASP A 83 9.93 -1.19 1.42
C ASP A 83 10.63 -2.49 0.97
N HIS A 84 9.91 -3.35 0.24
CA HIS A 84 10.50 -4.55 -0.36
C HIS A 84 11.11 -4.19 -1.71
N ARG A 85 12.26 -4.80 -2.05
CA ARG A 85 12.94 -4.59 -3.35
C ARG A 85 11.99 -4.74 -4.56
N LEU A 86 11.05 -5.66 -4.49
CA LEU A 86 10.08 -5.95 -5.57
C LEU A 86 8.76 -5.16 -5.44
N GLY A 87 8.61 -4.32 -4.42
CA GLY A 87 7.32 -3.76 -3.97
C GLY A 87 6.61 -2.87 -5.00
N GLY A 88 7.37 -2.18 -5.86
CA GLY A 88 6.80 -1.29 -6.89
C GLY A 88 6.57 -1.97 -8.24
N LEU A 89 7.07 -3.20 -8.46
CA LEU A 89 6.99 -3.85 -9.77
C LEU A 89 5.55 -4.13 -10.22
N GLY A 90 4.66 -4.47 -9.29
CA GLY A 90 3.25 -4.71 -9.61
C GLY A 90 2.57 -3.48 -10.23
N TYR A 91 2.84 -2.30 -9.67
CA TYR A 91 2.26 -1.05 -10.17
C TYR A 91 3.04 -0.38 -11.30
N ALA A 92 4.30 -0.78 -11.54
CA ALA A 92 4.94 -0.51 -12.81
C ALA A 92 4.26 -1.32 -13.93
N ASN A 93 3.97 -2.61 -13.72
CA ASN A 93 3.21 -3.40 -14.69
C ASN A 93 1.78 -2.88 -14.91
N PHE A 94 1.15 -2.33 -13.87
CA PHE A 94 -0.16 -1.65 -14.00
C PHE A 94 -0.12 -0.53 -15.05
N THR A 95 0.98 0.20 -15.20
CA THR A 95 1.03 1.30 -16.18
C THR A 95 0.97 0.79 -17.62
N ASP A 96 1.55 -0.39 -17.87
CA ASP A 96 1.51 -1.03 -19.19
C ASP A 96 0.12 -1.63 -19.45
N GLU A 97 -0.51 -2.19 -18.41
CA GLU A 97 -1.90 -2.62 -18.49
C GLU A 97 -2.84 -1.45 -18.84
N LEU A 98 -2.68 -0.30 -18.17
CA LEU A 98 -3.45 0.91 -18.45
C LEU A 98 -3.23 1.38 -19.89
N ALA A 99 -1.99 1.43 -20.36
CA ALA A 99 -1.68 1.85 -21.73
C ALA A 99 -2.34 0.92 -22.77
N ARG A 100 -2.38 -0.39 -22.51
CA ARG A 100 -3.09 -1.35 -23.37
C ARG A 100 -4.61 -1.08 -23.37
N GLN A 101 -5.20 -0.91 -22.20
CA GLN A 101 -6.64 -0.63 -22.06
C GLN A 101 -7.02 0.69 -22.76
N GLU A 102 -6.19 1.71 -22.67
CA GLU A 102 -6.37 2.99 -23.37
C GLU A 102 -6.42 2.83 -24.89
N GLN A 103 -5.55 2.00 -25.47
CA GLN A 103 -5.59 1.69 -26.90
C GLN A 103 -6.87 0.94 -27.27
N GLU A 104 -7.29 -0.03 -26.47
CA GLU A 104 -8.51 -0.81 -26.70
C GLU A 104 -9.77 0.08 -26.62
N MET A 105 -9.78 1.08 -25.73
CA MET A 105 -10.90 1.99 -25.50
C MET A 105 -10.90 3.22 -26.43
N GLY A 106 -9.77 3.53 -27.06
CA GLY A 106 -9.60 4.78 -27.80
C GLY A 106 -9.65 6.03 -26.92
N VAL A 107 -9.28 5.91 -25.63
CA VAL A 107 -9.30 6.97 -24.62
C VAL A 107 -7.91 7.11 -24.01
N PHE A 108 -7.56 8.31 -23.55
CA PHE A 108 -6.38 8.52 -22.74
C PHE A 108 -6.78 9.18 -21.42
N PHE A 109 -6.40 8.56 -20.32
CA PHE A 109 -6.56 9.12 -18.99
C PHE A 109 -5.38 10.05 -18.72
N ASP A 110 -5.56 11.35 -18.91
CA ASP A 110 -4.48 12.33 -18.68
C ASP A 110 -4.11 12.50 -17.21
N THR A 111 -5.01 12.11 -16.31
CA THR A 111 -4.84 12.21 -14.86
C THR A 111 -5.23 10.90 -14.18
N VAL A 112 -4.35 10.40 -13.31
CA VAL A 112 -4.61 9.25 -12.43
C VAL A 112 -4.49 9.71 -10.98
N ILE A 113 -5.45 9.29 -10.16
CA ILE A 113 -5.50 9.60 -8.72
C ILE A 113 -5.42 8.29 -7.95
N THR A 114 -4.57 8.23 -6.93
CA THR A 114 -4.43 7.05 -6.06
C THR A 114 -4.32 7.48 -4.60
N ALA A 115 -4.91 6.72 -3.68
CA ALA A 115 -4.54 6.81 -2.27
C ALA A 115 -3.07 6.40 -2.09
N THR A 116 -2.34 7.07 -1.19
CA THR A 116 -0.92 6.80 -0.95
C THR A 116 -0.58 6.87 0.54
N CYS A 117 0.25 5.94 0.99
CA CYS A 117 0.66 5.77 2.38
C CYS A 117 2.07 5.18 2.42
N THR A 118 2.20 3.85 2.34
CA THR A 118 3.51 3.16 2.35
C THR A 118 4.31 3.32 1.05
N GLY A 119 3.66 3.79 -0.03
CA GLY A 119 4.30 4.42 -1.17
C GLY A 119 4.54 3.58 -2.42
N SER A 120 4.59 2.24 -2.35
CA SER A 120 4.98 1.44 -3.54
C SER A 120 3.95 1.38 -4.66
N THR A 121 2.67 1.54 -4.35
CA THR A 121 1.62 1.69 -5.36
C THR A 121 1.92 2.89 -6.26
N GLN A 122 2.02 4.08 -5.67
CA GLN A 122 2.33 5.28 -6.42
C GLN A 122 3.75 5.26 -6.97
N GLY A 123 4.74 4.74 -6.23
CA GLY A 123 6.13 4.66 -6.68
C GLY A 123 6.29 3.80 -7.93
N GLY A 124 5.61 2.65 -7.99
CA GLY A 124 5.55 1.81 -9.18
C GLY A 124 4.93 2.54 -10.37
N MET A 125 3.81 3.23 -10.16
CA MET A 125 3.16 4.02 -11.21
C MET A 125 4.05 5.17 -11.71
N VAL A 126 4.76 5.87 -10.81
CA VAL A 126 5.71 6.95 -11.19
C VAL A 126 6.78 6.40 -12.12
N ALA A 127 7.42 5.28 -11.75
CA ALA A 127 8.46 4.66 -12.57
C ALA A 127 7.91 4.18 -13.93
N GLY A 128 6.76 3.52 -13.93
CA GLY A 128 6.10 3.02 -15.14
C GLY A 128 5.67 4.14 -16.09
N PHE A 129 5.01 5.19 -15.60
CA PHE A 129 4.61 6.33 -16.43
C PHE A 129 5.80 7.13 -16.95
N LYS A 130 6.90 7.25 -16.20
CA LYS A 130 8.14 7.88 -16.70
C LYS A 130 8.77 7.10 -17.87
N ALA A 131 8.54 5.78 -17.92
CA ALA A 131 8.98 4.93 -19.02
C ALA A 131 8.20 5.20 -20.32
N GLN A 132 6.97 5.70 -20.23
CA GLN A 132 6.08 5.93 -21.38
C GLN A 132 6.39 7.23 -22.10
N ASP A 133 6.04 7.30 -23.39
CA ASP A 133 6.27 8.48 -24.22
C ASP A 133 5.27 9.61 -23.95
N ARG A 134 4.05 9.25 -23.54
CA ARG A 134 2.96 10.20 -23.33
C ARG A 134 2.90 10.59 -21.86
N PRO A 135 3.20 11.86 -21.50
CA PRO A 135 3.19 12.29 -20.12
C PRO A 135 1.77 12.27 -19.56
N ARG A 136 1.65 11.87 -18.29
CA ARG A 136 0.42 11.78 -17.53
C ARG A 136 0.60 12.43 -16.17
N ARG A 137 -0.44 13.05 -15.64
CA ARG A 137 -0.44 13.56 -14.28
C ARG A 137 -0.84 12.46 -13.30
N LEU A 138 0.04 12.13 -12.36
CA LEU A 138 -0.24 11.18 -11.28
C LEU A 138 -0.32 11.94 -9.96
N ILE A 139 -1.48 11.87 -9.28
CA ILE A 139 -1.70 12.53 -7.99
C ILE A 139 -1.91 11.46 -6.92
N GLY A 140 -0.98 11.37 -5.98
CA GLY A 140 -1.17 10.61 -4.75
C GLY A 140 -1.94 11.44 -3.73
N ILE A 141 -2.97 10.90 -3.11
CA ILE A 141 -3.67 11.50 -1.97
C ILE A 141 -3.09 10.88 -0.70
N ASP A 142 -2.47 11.69 0.15
CA ASP A 142 -1.91 11.20 1.41
C ASP A 142 -3.02 10.67 2.32
N THR A 143 -2.78 9.49 2.91
CA THR A 143 -3.65 8.91 3.93
C THR A 143 -2.89 8.58 5.22
N ALA A 144 -1.63 9.02 5.34
CA ALA A 144 -0.78 8.77 6.50
C ALA A 144 -0.72 9.94 7.50
N CYS A 145 -1.37 11.06 7.19
CA CYS A 145 -1.28 12.33 7.92
C CYS A 145 0.16 12.84 8.09
N ASN A 146 1.04 12.48 7.15
CA ASN A 146 2.46 12.84 7.19
C ASN A 146 3.01 12.90 5.76
N GLU A 147 2.75 14.02 5.10
CA GLU A 147 3.16 14.28 3.71
C GLU A 147 4.65 14.01 3.47
N ALA A 148 5.52 14.46 4.37
CA ALA A 148 6.96 14.35 4.22
C ALA A 148 7.44 12.88 4.27
N MET A 149 6.82 12.06 5.12
CA MET A 149 7.07 10.62 5.18
C MET A 149 6.58 9.95 3.90
N THR A 150 5.32 10.20 3.51
CA THR A 150 4.70 9.59 2.34
C THR A 150 5.46 9.94 1.06
N ARG A 151 5.82 11.21 0.86
CA ARG A 151 6.58 11.68 -0.31
C ARG A 151 7.95 11.01 -0.40
N ARG A 152 8.63 10.83 0.74
CA ARG A 152 9.92 10.11 0.82
C ARG A 152 9.77 8.64 0.46
N ALA A 153 8.72 7.97 0.96
CA ALA A 153 8.45 6.56 0.67
C ALA A 153 8.17 6.35 -0.82
N VAL A 154 7.33 7.20 -1.42
CA VAL A 154 7.02 7.16 -2.87
C VAL A 154 8.28 7.41 -3.70
N ALA A 155 9.07 8.45 -3.38
CA ALA A 155 10.29 8.76 -4.12
C ALA A 155 11.32 7.63 -4.05
N LYS A 156 11.50 7.02 -2.86
CA LYS A 156 12.37 5.86 -2.67
C LYS A 156 11.91 4.69 -3.54
N SER A 157 10.63 4.32 -3.45
CA SER A 157 10.08 3.21 -4.24
C SER A 157 10.15 3.46 -5.74
N ALA A 158 9.87 4.68 -6.20
CA ALA A 158 9.94 5.04 -7.61
C ALA A 158 11.36 4.87 -8.17
N ARG A 159 12.37 5.38 -7.47
CA ARG A 159 13.78 5.25 -7.88
C ARG A 159 14.24 3.80 -7.93
N GLN A 160 13.93 3.03 -6.89
CA GLN A 160 14.26 1.59 -6.85
C GLN A 160 13.56 0.81 -7.97
N THR A 161 12.30 1.12 -8.25
CA THR A 161 11.53 0.46 -9.31
C THR A 161 12.06 0.83 -10.68
N ALA A 162 12.36 2.11 -10.91
CA ALA A 162 12.96 2.62 -12.15
C ALA A 162 14.30 1.94 -12.48
N GLU A 163 15.13 1.69 -11.47
CA GLU A 163 16.38 0.94 -11.61
C GLU A 163 16.10 -0.52 -12.04
N LEU A 164 15.17 -1.20 -11.36
CA LEU A 164 14.87 -2.61 -11.63
C LEU A 164 14.25 -2.86 -13.01
N ILE A 165 13.42 -1.95 -13.50
CA ILE A 165 12.80 -2.07 -14.83
C ILE A 165 13.65 -1.42 -15.93
N GLY A 166 14.77 -0.78 -15.57
CA GLY A 166 15.77 -0.31 -16.53
C GLY A 166 15.37 0.88 -17.40
N ILE A 167 14.57 1.83 -16.89
CA ILE A 167 14.05 2.94 -17.72
C ILE A 167 15.12 3.92 -18.22
N GLY A 168 16.32 3.92 -17.63
CA GLY A 168 17.44 4.80 -18.03
C GLY A 168 17.22 6.31 -17.81
N LYS A 169 16.07 6.71 -17.27
CA LYS A 169 15.68 8.08 -16.94
C LYS A 169 15.70 8.27 -15.42
N PRO A 170 16.21 9.40 -14.90
CA PRO A 170 16.12 9.69 -13.47
C PRO A 170 14.66 9.95 -13.05
N ILE A 171 14.36 9.63 -11.78
CA ILE A 171 13.13 10.07 -11.11
C ILE A 171 13.43 11.34 -10.32
N ASP A 172 12.81 12.43 -10.76
CA ASP A 172 12.93 13.75 -10.17
C ASP A 172 11.90 13.95 -9.06
N ASP A 173 12.18 14.85 -8.11
CA ASP A 173 11.22 15.16 -7.04
C ASP A 173 9.91 15.78 -7.57
N ALA A 174 9.92 16.31 -8.80
CA ALA A 174 8.73 16.81 -9.49
C ALA A 174 7.82 15.70 -10.04
N ASP A 175 8.34 14.49 -10.23
CA ASP A 175 7.55 13.33 -10.67
C ASP A 175 6.65 12.79 -9.54
N VAL A 176 6.92 13.17 -8.29
CA VAL A 176 6.22 12.70 -7.09
C VAL A 176 5.26 13.77 -6.58
N ILE A 177 3.98 13.65 -6.91
CA ILE A 177 2.94 14.55 -6.42
C ILE A 177 2.15 13.86 -5.30
N VAL A 178 2.18 14.43 -4.10
CA VAL A 178 1.38 14.00 -2.95
C VAL A 178 0.53 15.17 -2.50
N ASP A 179 -0.77 14.96 -2.35
CA ASP A 179 -1.74 15.94 -1.89
C ASP A 179 -2.18 15.60 -0.46
N PRO A 180 -1.80 16.39 0.55
CA PRO A 180 -2.07 16.08 1.94
C PRO A 180 -3.45 16.56 2.43
N ARG A 181 -4.23 17.26 1.59
CA ARG A 181 -5.43 18.01 2.04
C ARG A 181 -6.60 17.14 2.49
N PHE A 182 -6.48 15.82 2.39
CA PHE A 182 -7.55 14.85 2.64
C PHE A 182 -7.15 13.72 3.59
N ALA A 183 -5.99 13.84 4.27
CA ALA A 183 -5.47 12.75 5.09
C ALA A 183 -6.31 12.41 6.32
N GLY A 184 -7.21 13.31 6.74
CA GLY A 184 -8.01 13.16 7.95
C GLY A 184 -7.25 13.62 9.21
N PRO A 185 -7.87 13.49 10.40
CA PRO A 185 -7.25 13.90 11.67
C PRO A 185 -6.05 13.03 12.07
N ASP A 186 -6.04 11.75 11.67
CA ASP A 186 -4.93 10.81 11.90
C ASP A 186 -5.09 9.56 11.01
N TYR A 187 -4.05 8.74 10.91
CA TYR A 187 -4.08 7.49 10.16
C TYR A 187 -5.20 6.55 10.68
N GLY A 188 -6.09 6.16 9.77
CA GLY A 188 -7.22 5.27 10.07
C GLY A 188 -8.41 5.96 10.74
N LEU A 189 -8.36 7.28 10.97
CA LEU A 189 -9.47 8.07 11.50
C LEU A 189 -10.10 8.90 10.37
N PRO A 190 -11.38 8.68 10.01
CA PRO A 190 -12.05 9.50 9.02
C PRO A 190 -12.52 10.84 9.60
N ASP A 191 -12.48 11.90 8.79
CA ASP A 191 -13.22 13.15 9.04
C ASP A 191 -14.61 13.12 8.38
N ASP A 192 -15.44 14.15 8.64
CA ASP A 192 -16.78 14.27 8.07
C ASP A 192 -16.76 14.25 6.53
N ARG A 193 -15.73 14.84 5.92
CA ARG A 193 -15.56 14.89 4.46
C ARG A 193 -15.30 13.51 3.89
N THR A 194 -14.50 12.69 4.59
CA THR A 194 -14.23 11.29 4.23
C THR A 194 -15.52 10.48 4.29
N ILE A 195 -16.31 10.62 5.36
CA ILE A 195 -17.59 9.92 5.50
C ILE A 195 -18.59 10.34 4.40
N ASP A 196 -18.66 11.63 4.08
CA ASP A 196 -19.54 12.13 3.04
C ASP A 196 -19.11 11.68 1.63
N ALA A 197 -17.81 11.60 1.37
CA ALA A 197 -17.28 11.04 0.12
C ALA A 197 -17.63 9.56 -0.03
N ILE A 198 -17.46 8.76 1.03
CA ILE A 198 -17.86 7.33 1.06
C ILE A 198 -19.36 7.20 0.76
N ARG A 199 -20.20 7.98 1.43
CA ARG A 199 -21.65 7.97 1.20
C ARG A 199 -22.02 8.36 -0.23
N THR A 200 -21.32 9.32 -0.81
CA THR A 200 -21.56 9.80 -2.17
C THR A 200 -21.24 8.70 -3.18
N ALA A 201 -20.05 8.08 -3.11
CA ALA A 201 -19.66 6.98 -3.99
C ALA A 201 -20.60 5.76 -3.85
N ALA A 202 -20.96 5.41 -2.62
CA ALA A 202 -21.88 4.30 -2.36
C ALA A 202 -23.30 4.56 -2.90
N ARG A 203 -23.80 5.79 -2.78
CA ARG A 203 -25.16 6.14 -3.23
C ARG A 203 -25.27 6.30 -4.74
N LEU A 204 -24.24 6.83 -5.39
CA LEU A 204 -24.28 7.10 -6.82
C LEU A 204 -23.89 5.88 -7.64
N GLU A 205 -22.87 5.14 -7.20
CA GLU A 205 -22.24 4.10 -8.03
C GLU A 205 -22.22 2.71 -7.35
N ALA A 206 -22.79 2.58 -6.15
CA ALA A 206 -22.71 1.35 -5.34
C ALA A 206 -21.27 0.83 -5.15
N MET A 207 -20.29 1.75 -5.17
CA MET A 207 -18.87 1.42 -5.13
C MET A 207 -18.32 1.58 -3.71
N LEU A 208 -17.76 0.50 -3.16
CA LEU A 208 -17.03 0.44 -1.89
C LEU A 208 -15.73 -0.33 -2.12
N THR A 209 -14.64 0.14 -1.52
CA THR A 209 -13.28 -0.41 -1.71
C THR A 209 -12.62 -0.71 -0.38
#